data_AF-A0AAU9E6F6-F1
#
_entry.id   AF-A0AAU9E6F6-F1
#
_cell.length_a   1.000
_cell.length_b   1.000
_cell.length_c   1.000
_cell.angle_alpha   90.00
_cell.angle_beta   90.00
_cell.angle_gamma   90.00
#
_symmetry.space_group_name_H-M   'P 1'
#
loop_
_entity.id
_entity.type
_entity.pdbx_description
1 polymer ?
#
loop_
_entity_poly.entity_id
_entity_poly.type
_entity_poly.pdbx_seq_one_letter_code
_entity_poly.pdbx_strand_id
1 'polypeptide(L)'
;MIDFVSLKNDILYFVTSKKNIILEAKEAYYSDEKENGNNFNEWLIHDFMYNNEKIIEIFKRENAGKYEKNKLEYDLINNSYVSFFEMLITPNNLILKDVFTNKDYILENYDGIKENSFLRTRIYIKGLKCYISDDISYYETEYKATFKKAIYEKYNDYCSISDNIGIEEFIKKNSILIYKFNDIIDEVIGDMTIDDEIYNVFQSIYTFKNLKEIKILLEVDENIVFVEDEKEVIYRISLKKDESIIIGEIVLEKSRLELEARNQIDLEYFKVYLDNISEGILIFIKDEVVSIDNLL
;
A
#
# COMPACT_ATOMS: atom_id res chain seq x y z
N MET A 1 15.50 -8.00 -18.67
CA MET A 1 14.09 -7.70 -19.01
C MET A 1 13.53 -8.90 -19.75
N ILE A 2 12.44 -9.50 -19.27
CA ILE A 2 11.75 -10.60 -19.97
C ILE A 2 10.72 -9.94 -20.89
N ASP A 3 10.79 -10.20 -22.19
CA ASP A 3 9.85 -9.63 -23.15
C ASP A 3 8.51 -10.38 -23.10
N PHE A 4 7.55 -9.80 -22.37
CA PHE A 4 6.20 -10.33 -22.27
C PHE A 4 5.27 -9.88 -23.42
N VAL A 5 5.72 -8.99 -24.31
CA VAL A 5 4.86 -8.27 -25.25
C VAL A 5 4.13 -9.24 -26.19
N SER A 6 4.84 -10.23 -26.72
CA SER A 6 4.23 -11.21 -27.64
C SER A 6 3.13 -12.04 -26.96
N LEU A 7 3.34 -12.48 -25.71
CA LEU A 7 2.36 -13.29 -25.00
C LEU A 7 1.17 -12.46 -24.54
N LYS A 8 1.41 -11.24 -24.03
CA LYS A 8 0.35 -10.29 -23.66
C LYS A 8 -0.56 -9.97 -24.84
N ASN A 9 0.02 -9.73 -26.02
CA ASN A 9 -0.74 -9.48 -27.24
C ASN A 9 -1.58 -10.69 -27.67
N ASP A 10 -1.02 -11.89 -27.57
CA ASP A 10 -1.76 -13.13 -27.84
C ASP A 10 -2.97 -13.30 -26.89
N ILE A 11 -2.79 -13.01 -25.60
CA ILE A 11 -3.86 -13.06 -24.60
C ILE A 11 -4.92 -11.99 -24.87
N LEU A 12 -4.51 -10.76 -25.16
CA LEU A 12 -5.44 -9.67 -25.50
C LEU A 12 -6.25 -9.99 -26.75
N TYR A 13 -5.61 -10.52 -27.79
CA TYR A 13 -6.30 -10.95 -28.99
C TYR A 13 -7.30 -12.07 -28.69
N PHE A 14 -6.91 -13.04 -27.86
CA PHE A 14 -7.80 -14.10 -27.40
C PHE A 14 -9.02 -13.54 -26.66
N VAL A 15 -8.84 -12.67 -25.68
CA VAL A 15 -9.96 -12.13 -24.87
C VAL A 15 -10.86 -11.21 -25.68
N THR A 16 -10.30 -10.36 -26.55
CA THR A 16 -11.10 -9.47 -27.41
C THR A 16 -12.00 -10.23 -28.38
N SER A 17 -11.63 -11.46 -28.74
CA SER A 17 -12.50 -12.36 -29.53
C SER A 17 -13.68 -12.96 -28.72
N LYS A 18 -13.65 -12.88 -27.38
CA LYS A 18 -14.64 -13.45 -26.46
C LYS A 18 -15.56 -12.36 -25.92
N LYS A 19 -16.62 -12.05 -26.69
CA LYS A 19 -17.55 -10.92 -26.43
C LYS A 19 -18.08 -10.85 -24.99
N ASN A 20 -18.42 -11.99 -24.38
CA ASN A 20 -18.98 -11.99 -23.02
C ASN A 20 -17.92 -11.61 -21.97
N ILE A 21 -16.70 -12.13 -22.11
CA ILE A 21 -15.59 -11.85 -21.17
C ILE A 21 -15.24 -10.37 -21.21
N ILE A 22 -15.13 -9.78 -22.40
CA ILE A 22 -14.77 -8.36 -22.52
C ILE A 22 -15.88 -7.43 -22.03
N LEU A 23 -17.16 -7.81 -22.19
CA LEU A 23 -18.28 -7.02 -21.67
C LEU A 23 -18.27 -7.02 -20.14
N GLU A 24 -18.17 -8.19 -19.52
CA GLU A 24 -18.13 -8.32 -18.06
C GLU A 24 -16.90 -7.61 -17.45
N ALA A 25 -15.74 -7.74 -18.10
CA ALA A 25 -14.53 -7.03 -17.69
C ALA A 25 -14.73 -5.51 -17.76
N LYS A 26 -15.37 -5.01 -18.81
CA LYS A 26 -15.67 -3.58 -18.95
C LYS A 26 -16.70 -3.12 -17.93
N GLU A 27 -17.73 -3.90 -17.65
CA GLU A 27 -18.72 -3.57 -16.62
C GLU A 27 -18.06 -3.48 -15.23
N ALA A 28 -17.15 -4.42 -14.91
CA ALA A 28 -16.39 -4.38 -13.67
C ALA A 28 -15.39 -3.21 -13.61
N TYR A 29 -14.74 -2.87 -14.73
CA TYR A 29 -13.71 -1.83 -14.77
C TYR A 29 -14.24 -0.42 -14.99
N TYR A 30 -15.39 -0.24 -15.62
CA TYR A 30 -15.95 1.08 -15.92
C TYR A 30 -17.28 1.30 -15.21
N SER A 31 -17.52 0.58 -14.11
CA SER A 31 -18.72 0.68 -13.28
C SER A 31 -19.06 2.11 -12.83
N ASP A 32 -18.06 2.99 -12.78
CA ASP A 32 -18.17 4.40 -12.43
C ASP A 32 -17.94 5.23 -13.71
N GLU A 33 -18.82 6.19 -14.02
CA GLU A 33 -19.02 6.86 -15.32
C GLU A 33 -17.81 7.58 -15.96
N LYS A 34 -16.61 7.47 -15.39
CA LYS A 34 -15.36 7.98 -15.97
C LYS A 34 -14.71 6.91 -16.86
N GLU A 35 -14.97 6.97 -18.17
CA GLU A 35 -14.32 6.13 -19.20
C GLU A 35 -12.82 6.46 -19.44
N ASN A 36 -12.05 6.80 -18.40
CA ASN A 36 -10.60 7.07 -18.53
C ASN A 36 -9.77 5.87 -18.06
N GLY A 37 -9.98 4.71 -18.69
CA GLY A 37 -9.33 3.47 -18.28
C GLY A 37 -7.90 3.32 -18.78
N ASN A 38 -6.97 4.12 -18.26
CA ASN A 38 -5.56 3.75 -18.32
C ASN A 38 -5.39 2.41 -17.58
N ASN A 39 -4.60 1.49 -18.16
CA ASN A 39 -4.27 0.17 -17.59
C ASN A 39 -5.37 -0.91 -17.59
N PHE A 40 -6.52 -0.71 -18.23
CA PHE A 40 -7.56 -1.75 -18.37
C PHE A 40 -7.01 -3.07 -18.91
N ASN A 41 -6.22 -3.01 -19.99
CA ASN A 41 -5.62 -4.20 -20.61
C ASN A 41 -4.67 -4.93 -19.65
N GLU A 42 -3.91 -4.19 -18.84
CA GLU A 42 -3.01 -4.78 -17.86
C GLU A 42 -3.81 -5.49 -16.76
N TRP A 43 -4.82 -4.83 -16.19
CA TRP A 43 -5.71 -5.46 -15.22
C TRP A 43 -6.42 -6.71 -15.81
N LEU A 44 -6.93 -6.60 -17.04
CA LEU A 44 -7.63 -7.66 -17.75
C LEU A 44 -6.79 -8.93 -17.90
N ILE A 45 -5.53 -8.79 -18.33
CA ILE A 45 -4.64 -9.93 -18.55
C ILE A 45 -4.26 -10.59 -17.23
N HIS A 46 -3.94 -9.77 -16.22
CA HIS A 46 -3.23 -10.24 -15.03
C HIS A 46 -4.15 -10.65 -13.89
N ASP A 47 -5.25 -9.93 -13.68
CA ASP A 47 -6.03 -10.04 -12.45
C ASP A 47 -7.53 -10.19 -12.66
N PHE A 48 -8.08 -9.90 -13.84
CA PHE A 48 -9.50 -10.12 -14.08
C PHE A 48 -9.88 -11.60 -13.95
N MET A 49 -10.91 -11.84 -13.16
CA MET A 49 -11.47 -13.16 -12.89
C MET A 49 -12.79 -13.30 -13.64
N TYR A 50 -12.86 -14.26 -14.56
CA TYR A 50 -14.09 -14.64 -15.25
C TYR A 50 -14.55 -16.00 -14.73
N ASN A 51 -15.74 -16.07 -14.12
CA ASN A 51 -16.24 -17.30 -13.47
C ASN A 51 -15.24 -17.93 -12.48
N ASN A 52 -14.61 -17.12 -11.63
CA ASN A 52 -13.58 -17.52 -10.67
C ASN A 52 -12.29 -18.09 -11.29
N GLU A 53 -12.02 -17.79 -12.56
CA GLU A 53 -10.78 -18.19 -13.25
C GLU A 53 -10.08 -16.97 -13.86
N LYS A 54 -8.76 -16.87 -13.68
CA LYS A 54 -7.97 -15.82 -14.33
C LYS A 54 -7.95 -16.02 -15.84
N ILE A 55 -7.94 -14.92 -16.59
CA ILE A 55 -7.80 -14.93 -18.05
C ILE A 55 -6.62 -15.79 -18.54
N ILE A 56 -5.48 -15.71 -17.86
CA ILE A 56 -4.28 -16.48 -18.24
C ILE A 56 -4.50 -18.01 -18.16
N GLU A 57 -5.29 -18.49 -17.20
CA GLU A 57 -5.60 -19.92 -17.06
C GLU A 57 -6.61 -20.38 -18.13
N ILE A 58 -7.61 -19.54 -18.45
CA ILE A 58 -8.53 -19.78 -19.57
C ILE A 58 -7.74 -19.88 -20.88
N PHE A 59 -6.83 -18.94 -21.12
CA PHE A 59 -6.00 -18.91 -22.32
C PHE A 59 -5.11 -20.16 -22.43
N LYS A 60 -4.47 -20.56 -21.32
CA LYS A 60 -3.66 -21.78 -21.22
C LYS A 60 -4.47 -23.04 -21.55
N ARG A 61 -5.69 -23.18 -21.01
CA ARG A 61 -6.56 -24.33 -21.28
C ARG A 61 -6.93 -24.44 -22.76
N GLU A 62 -7.27 -23.32 -23.40
CA GLU A 62 -7.69 -23.31 -24.80
C GLU A 62 -6.51 -23.31 -25.79
N ASN A 63 -5.29 -23.01 -25.33
CA ASN A 63 -4.08 -22.90 -26.17
C ASN A 63 -2.90 -23.71 -25.61
N ALA A 64 -3.14 -24.95 -25.16
CA ALA A 64 -2.13 -25.80 -24.51
C ALA A 64 -0.79 -25.89 -25.29
N GLY A 65 -0.83 -25.92 -26.62
CA GLY A 65 0.39 -25.93 -27.45
C GLY A 65 1.22 -24.64 -27.36
N LYS A 66 0.58 -23.47 -27.18
CA LYS A 66 1.27 -22.20 -26.93
C LYS A 66 1.77 -22.09 -25.48
N TYR A 67 1.09 -22.73 -24.53
CA TYR A 67 1.53 -22.80 -23.14
C TYR A 67 2.90 -23.49 -23.02
N GLU A 68 3.05 -24.70 -23.55
CA GLU A 68 4.32 -25.44 -23.43
C GLU A 68 5.52 -24.67 -24.01
N LYS A 69 5.29 -23.87 -25.05
CA LYS A 69 6.34 -23.03 -25.66
C LYS A 69 6.76 -21.84 -24.79
N ASN A 70 5.84 -21.27 -24.00
CA ASN A 70 6.06 -20.04 -23.21
C ASN A 70 5.82 -20.26 -21.71
N LYS A 71 6.05 -21.48 -21.22
CA LYS A 71 5.63 -21.91 -19.87
C LYS A 71 6.09 -20.95 -18.77
N LEU A 72 7.33 -20.47 -18.90
CA LEU A 72 7.90 -19.53 -17.94
C LEU A 72 7.11 -18.21 -17.90
N GLU A 73 6.80 -17.63 -19.05
CA GLU A 73 6.09 -16.37 -19.17
C GLU A 73 4.66 -16.49 -18.60
N TYR A 74 3.98 -17.62 -18.85
CA TYR A 74 2.69 -17.90 -18.23
C TYR A 74 2.76 -17.95 -16.71
N ASP A 75 3.71 -18.72 -16.16
CA ASP A 75 3.86 -18.86 -14.71
C ASP A 75 4.20 -17.50 -14.07
N LEU A 76 4.98 -16.65 -14.75
CA LEU A 76 5.28 -15.29 -14.29
C LEU A 76 4.05 -14.39 -14.30
N ILE A 77 3.27 -14.37 -15.38
CA ILE A 77 2.03 -13.59 -15.45
C ILE A 77 1.07 -14.03 -14.36
N ASN A 78 0.89 -15.34 -14.17
CA ASN A 78 -0.08 -15.89 -13.22
C ASN A 78 0.25 -15.56 -11.77
N ASN A 79 1.53 -15.60 -11.42
CA ASN A 79 2.03 -15.34 -10.06
C ASN A 79 2.43 -13.87 -9.82
N SER A 80 2.28 -13.01 -10.83
CA SER A 80 2.53 -11.59 -10.69
C SER A 80 1.44 -10.91 -9.86
N TYR A 81 1.77 -9.77 -9.25
CA TYR A 81 0.80 -8.91 -8.61
C TYR A 81 1.22 -7.44 -8.74
N VAL A 82 0.25 -6.54 -8.77
CA VAL A 82 0.46 -5.09 -8.79
C VAL A 82 0.35 -4.53 -7.38
N SER A 83 1.19 -3.55 -7.06
CA SER A 83 1.15 -2.86 -5.78
C SER A 83 1.85 -1.51 -5.89
N PHE A 84 1.89 -0.81 -4.76
CA PHE A 84 2.70 0.38 -4.55
C PHE A 84 3.94 0.03 -3.75
N PHE A 85 5.07 0.57 -4.17
CA PHE A 85 6.38 0.26 -3.65
C PHE A 85 7.16 1.52 -3.30
N GLU A 86 7.85 1.45 -2.17
CA GLU A 86 8.92 2.35 -1.81
C GLU A 86 10.24 1.78 -2.30
N MET A 87 11.06 2.61 -2.94
CA MET A 87 12.38 2.23 -3.40
C MET A 87 13.44 2.50 -2.36
N LEU A 88 14.22 1.47 -2.02
CA LEU A 88 15.42 1.58 -1.20
C LEU A 88 16.63 1.21 -2.06
N ILE A 89 17.46 2.20 -2.38
CA ILE A 89 18.66 2.01 -3.20
C ILE A 89 19.84 1.72 -2.29
N THR A 90 20.49 0.57 -2.52
CA THR A 90 21.76 0.21 -1.89
C THR A 90 22.87 0.23 -2.95
N PRO A 91 24.17 0.25 -2.56
CA PRO A 91 25.28 0.26 -3.52
C PRO A 91 25.28 -0.91 -4.52
N ASN A 92 24.62 -2.03 -4.18
CA ASN A 92 24.66 -3.26 -4.97
C ASN A 92 23.30 -3.69 -5.51
N ASN A 93 22.20 -3.20 -4.94
CA ASN A 93 20.84 -3.68 -5.24
C ASN A 93 19.82 -2.55 -5.08
N LEU A 94 18.73 -2.65 -5.83
CA LEU A 94 17.49 -1.94 -5.54
C LEU A 94 16.54 -2.88 -4.81
N ILE A 95 15.93 -2.40 -3.74
CA ILE A 95 14.89 -3.08 -2.98
C ILE A 95 13.59 -2.32 -3.22
N LEU A 96 12.55 -3.04 -3.59
CA LEU A 96 11.17 -2.54 -3.56
C LEU A 96 10.49 -3.05 -2.31
N LYS A 97 10.09 -2.14 -1.43
CA LYS A 97 9.31 -2.45 -0.24
C LYS A 97 7.84 -2.19 -0.54
N ASP A 98 7.03 -3.24 -0.48
CA ASP A 98 5.58 -3.14 -0.68
C ASP A 98 4.94 -2.33 0.45
N VAL A 99 4.22 -1.26 0.11
CA VAL A 99 3.71 -0.30 1.10
C VAL A 99 2.60 -0.87 1.98
N PHE A 100 1.91 -1.91 1.52
CA PHE A 100 0.80 -2.50 2.25
C PHE A 100 1.25 -3.69 3.10
N THR A 101 2.10 -4.56 2.53
CA THR A 101 2.51 -5.81 3.16
C THR A 101 3.88 -5.73 3.86
N ASN A 102 4.65 -4.65 3.62
CA ASN A 102 6.04 -4.48 4.06
C ASN A 102 7.00 -5.57 3.57
N LYS A 103 6.64 -6.33 2.53
CA LYS A 103 7.54 -7.31 1.92
C LYS A 103 8.58 -6.62 1.05
N ASP A 104 9.81 -7.10 1.15
CA ASP A 104 10.94 -6.60 0.37
C ASP A 104 11.19 -7.48 -0.87
N TYR A 105 11.40 -6.84 -2.00
CA TYR A 105 11.69 -7.47 -3.28
C TYR A 105 13.01 -6.94 -3.82
N ILE A 106 14.01 -7.79 -3.90
CA ILE A 106 15.34 -7.43 -4.40
C ILE A 106 15.33 -7.55 -5.92
N LEU A 107 15.64 -6.45 -6.61
CA LEU A 107 15.71 -6.39 -8.07
C LEU A 107 17.16 -6.52 -8.54
N GLU A 108 17.40 -7.51 -9.42
CA GLU A 108 18.67 -7.66 -10.13
C GLU A 108 18.59 -6.86 -11.45
N ASN A 109 19.37 -5.78 -11.56
CA ASN A 109 19.40 -4.79 -12.66
C ASN A 109 18.19 -3.84 -12.73
N TYR A 110 18.39 -2.60 -12.29
CA TYR A 110 17.36 -1.57 -12.17
C TYR A 110 17.68 -0.29 -12.97
N ASP A 111 18.40 -0.42 -14.08
CA ASP A 111 18.77 0.70 -14.94
C ASP A 111 17.52 1.48 -15.40
N GLY A 112 17.50 2.80 -15.15
CA GLY A 112 16.44 3.69 -15.61
C GLY A 112 15.31 3.99 -14.62
N ILE A 113 15.38 3.47 -13.39
CA ILE A 113 14.42 3.82 -12.33
C ILE A 113 14.88 5.09 -11.60
N LYS A 114 13.96 6.04 -11.38
CA LYS A 114 14.25 7.31 -10.71
C LYS A 114 14.55 7.10 -9.22
N GLU A 115 15.65 7.66 -8.73
CA GLU A 115 16.04 7.57 -7.32
C GLU A 115 15.01 8.25 -6.39
N ASN A 116 14.80 7.70 -5.20
CA ASN A 116 13.84 8.15 -4.17
C ASN A 116 12.35 8.13 -4.57
N SER A 117 11.95 7.22 -5.46
CA SER A 117 10.57 7.18 -5.93
C SER A 117 9.67 6.29 -5.08
N PHE A 118 8.45 6.77 -4.86
CA PHE A 118 7.29 5.96 -4.59
C PHE A 118 6.62 5.61 -5.93
N LEU A 119 6.34 4.33 -6.18
CA LEU A 119 5.87 3.90 -7.51
C LEU A 119 4.80 2.81 -7.45
N ARG A 120 3.92 2.79 -8.45
CA ARG A 120 3.09 1.64 -8.79
C ARG A 120 3.79 0.84 -9.87
N THR A 121 3.98 -0.44 -9.64
CA THR A 121 4.40 -1.37 -10.69
C THR A 121 3.88 -2.77 -10.39
N ARG A 122 4.09 -3.69 -11.34
CA ARG A 122 3.82 -5.12 -11.16
C ARG A 122 5.11 -5.87 -10.98
N ILE A 123 5.16 -6.72 -9.95
CA ILE A 123 6.28 -7.61 -9.69
C ILE A 123 6.00 -8.99 -10.29
N TYR A 124 6.98 -9.52 -11.00
CA TYR A 124 7.04 -10.90 -11.50
C TYR A 124 8.09 -11.68 -10.70
N ILE A 125 7.68 -12.78 -10.09
CA ILE A 125 8.52 -13.57 -9.19
C ILE A 125 8.96 -14.87 -9.90
N LYS A 126 10.27 -15.10 -9.99
CA LYS A 126 10.89 -16.31 -10.54
C LYS A 126 11.82 -16.95 -9.51
N GLY A 127 11.29 -17.84 -8.69
CA GLY A 127 12.06 -18.41 -7.57
C GLY A 127 12.48 -17.30 -6.60
N LEU A 128 13.79 -17.07 -6.45
CA LEU A 128 14.33 -16.00 -5.60
C LEU A 128 14.53 -14.67 -6.33
N LYS A 129 14.28 -14.62 -7.65
CA LYS A 129 14.49 -13.41 -8.47
C LYS A 129 13.18 -12.66 -8.68
N CYS A 130 13.25 -11.34 -8.62
CA CYS A 130 12.13 -10.46 -8.88
C CYS A 130 12.42 -9.58 -10.11
N TYR A 131 11.38 -9.36 -10.92
CA TYR A 131 11.40 -8.44 -12.05
C TYR A 131 10.22 -7.50 -11.95
N ILE A 132 10.33 -6.31 -12.51
CA ILE A 132 9.21 -5.36 -12.60
C ILE A 132 8.69 -5.23 -14.04
N SER A 133 7.46 -4.77 -14.16
CA SER A 133 6.87 -4.36 -15.43
C SER A 133 7.47 -3.04 -15.92
N ASP A 134 7.48 -2.84 -17.24
CA ASP A 134 7.79 -1.54 -17.85
C ASP A 134 6.67 -0.51 -17.64
N ASP A 135 5.47 -0.97 -17.28
CA ASP A 135 4.40 -0.11 -16.77
C ASP A 135 4.71 0.31 -15.32
N ILE A 136 5.43 1.42 -15.20
CA ILE A 136 5.78 2.05 -13.93
C ILE A 136 5.11 3.42 -13.89
N SER A 137 4.28 3.64 -12.87
CA SER A 137 3.78 4.98 -12.54
C SER A 137 4.51 5.50 -11.32
N TYR A 138 5.09 6.67 -11.44
CA TYR A 138 5.84 7.33 -10.37
C TYR A 138 4.94 8.33 -9.66
N TYR A 139 5.06 8.39 -8.35
CA TYR A 139 4.30 9.25 -7.46
C TYR A 139 5.24 9.94 -6.48
N GLU A 140 4.82 11.08 -5.95
CA GLU A 140 5.58 11.76 -4.91
C GLU A 140 5.43 11.01 -3.58
N THR A 141 6.50 10.94 -2.80
CA THR A 141 6.57 10.13 -1.57
C THR A 141 5.56 10.60 -0.52
N GLU A 142 5.18 11.88 -0.54
CA GLU A 142 4.15 12.46 0.35
C GLU A 142 2.80 11.74 0.25
N TYR A 143 2.42 11.25 -0.93
CA TYR A 143 1.15 10.57 -1.09
C TYR A 143 1.12 9.19 -0.43
N LYS A 144 2.27 8.58 -0.12
CA LYS A 144 2.40 7.19 0.41
C LYS A 144 1.44 6.92 1.56
N ALA A 145 1.33 7.84 2.50
CA ALA A 145 0.44 7.72 3.66
C ALA A 145 -1.05 7.69 3.24
N THR A 146 -1.43 8.59 2.33
CA THR A 146 -2.78 8.64 1.73
C THR A 146 -3.12 7.35 0.99
N PHE A 147 -2.21 6.86 0.14
CA PHE A 147 -2.38 5.58 -0.57
C PHE A 147 -2.60 4.42 0.40
N LYS A 148 -1.78 4.36 1.44
CA LYS A 148 -1.88 3.31 2.46
C LYS A 148 -3.23 3.39 3.18
N LYS A 149 -3.61 4.56 3.70
CA LYS A 149 -4.85 4.74 4.46
C LYS A 149 -6.08 4.31 3.66
N ALA A 150 -6.23 4.77 2.42
CA ALA A 150 -7.38 4.47 1.59
C ALA A 150 -7.57 2.95 1.34
N ILE A 151 -6.47 2.23 1.08
CA ILE A 151 -6.53 0.77 0.89
C ILE A 151 -6.87 0.03 2.19
N TYR A 152 -6.29 0.47 3.31
CA TYR A 152 -6.59 -0.13 4.61
C TYR A 152 -8.04 0.11 5.06
N GLU A 153 -8.63 1.26 4.73
CA GLU A 153 -10.07 1.52 4.96
C GLU A 153 -10.95 0.53 4.17
N LYS A 154 -10.72 0.40 2.86
CA LYS A 154 -11.46 -0.59 2.04
C LYS A 154 -11.25 -2.03 2.50
N TYR A 155 -10.05 -2.36 2.98
CA TYR A 155 -9.75 -3.66 3.55
C TYR A 155 -10.52 -3.92 4.85
N ASN A 156 -10.57 -2.94 5.74
CA ASN A 156 -11.33 -3.03 6.99
C ASN A 156 -12.83 -3.16 6.73
N ASP A 157 -13.36 -2.38 5.80
CA ASP A 157 -14.75 -2.49 5.35
C ASP A 157 -15.04 -3.89 4.83
N TYR A 158 -14.16 -4.44 3.98
CA TYR A 158 -14.29 -5.80 3.45
C TYR A 158 -14.28 -6.87 4.56
N CYS A 159 -13.36 -6.76 5.53
CA CYS A 159 -13.26 -7.71 6.65
C CYS A 159 -14.44 -7.60 7.62
N SER A 160 -15.13 -6.45 7.68
CA SER A 160 -16.32 -6.29 8.52
C SER A 160 -17.53 -7.11 8.02
N ILE A 161 -17.52 -7.51 6.74
CA ILE A 161 -18.64 -8.20 6.07
C ILE A 161 -18.28 -9.57 5.50
N SER A 162 -16.99 -9.94 5.48
CA SER A 162 -16.47 -11.19 4.90
C SER A 162 -15.57 -11.94 5.87
N ASP A 163 -15.18 -13.18 5.53
CA ASP A 163 -14.16 -13.90 6.29
C ASP A 163 -12.84 -13.11 6.34
N ASN A 164 -12.20 -13.08 7.51
CA ASN A 164 -10.91 -12.43 7.70
C ASN A 164 -9.86 -13.07 6.77
N ILE A 165 -9.46 -12.33 5.73
CA ILE A 165 -8.33 -12.65 4.86
C ILE A 165 -7.19 -11.68 5.13
N GLY A 166 -5.95 -12.05 4.83
CA GLY A 166 -4.81 -11.12 4.96
C GLY A 166 -4.83 -10.02 3.90
N ILE A 167 -4.22 -8.86 4.21
CA ILE A 167 -4.14 -7.69 3.30
C ILE A 167 -3.55 -8.04 1.91
N GLU A 168 -2.58 -8.94 1.84
CA GLU A 168 -2.02 -9.40 0.57
C GLU A 168 -3.08 -10.12 -0.30
N GLU A 169 -3.88 -10.99 0.32
CA GLU A 169 -4.94 -11.70 -0.39
C GLU A 169 -6.07 -10.75 -0.79
N PHE A 170 -6.39 -9.79 0.08
CA PHE A 170 -7.33 -8.72 -0.23
C PHE A 170 -6.90 -7.93 -1.47
N ILE A 171 -5.63 -7.48 -1.53
CA ILE A 171 -5.11 -6.72 -2.67
C ILE A 171 -5.13 -7.58 -3.95
N LYS A 172 -4.80 -8.87 -3.86
CA LYS A 172 -4.86 -9.77 -5.02
C LYS A 172 -6.30 -9.97 -5.53
N LYS A 173 -7.28 -10.07 -4.62
CA LYS A 173 -8.70 -10.23 -4.97
C LYS A 173 -9.32 -8.92 -5.47
N ASN A 174 -8.85 -7.79 -4.98
CA ASN A 174 -9.39 -6.46 -5.27
C ASN A 174 -8.37 -5.58 -6.00
N SER A 175 -7.53 -6.16 -6.87
CA SER A 175 -6.41 -5.44 -7.50
C SER A 175 -6.88 -4.28 -8.38
N ILE A 176 -8.15 -4.30 -8.81
CA ILE A 176 -8.80 -3.19 -9.50
C ILE A 176 -8.69 -1.88 -8.73
N LEU A 177 -8.67 -1.92 -7.38
CA LEU A 177 -8.46 -0.76 -6.52
C LEU A 177 -7.09 -0.12 -6.74
N ILE A 178 -6.05 -0.93 -7.02
CA ILE A 178 -4.70 -0.46 -7.30
C ILE A 178 -4.62 0.17 -8.70
N TYR A 179 -5.37 -0.37 -9.67
CA TYR A 179 -5.41 0.14 -11.04
C TYR A 179 -6.22 1.41 -11.21
N LYS A 180 -7.38 1.48 -10.54
CA LYS A 180 -8.26 2.65 -10.47
C LYS A 180 -7.82 3.66 -9.43
N PHE A 181 -6.64 3.51 -8.83
CA PHE A 181 -6.27 4.37 -7.71
C PHE A 181 -6.17 5.84 -8.12
N ASN A 182 -5.86 6.18 -9.37
CA ASN A 182 -5.94 7.58 -9.81
C ASN A 182 -7.38 8.14 -9.73
N ASP A 183 -8.41 7.30 -9.93
CA ASP A 183 -9.81 7.70 -9.71
C ASP A 183 -10.08 7.88 -8.21
N ILE A 184 -9.46 7.06 -7.34
CA ILE A 184 -9.50 7.21 -5.88
C ILE A 184 -8.78 8.49 -5.44
N ILE A 185 -7.65 8.86 -6.07
CA ILE A 185 -6.98 10.13 -5.82
C ILE A 185 -7.86 11.28 -6.29
N ASP A 186 -8.47 11.21 -7.48
CA ASP A 186 -9.36 12.26 -7.97
C ASP A 186 -10.65 12.38 -7.13
N GLU A 187 -11.10 11.29 -6.50
CA GLU A 187 -12.22 11.27 -5.55
C GLU A 187 -11.78 11.82 -4.18
N VAL A 188 -10.63 11.41 -3.65
CA VAL A 188 -10.07 11.94 -2.39
C VAL A 188 -9.67 13.42 -2.53
N ILE A 189 -9.03 13.82 -3.63
CA ILE A 189 -8.69 15.22 -3.97
C ILE A 189 -9.95 16.00 -4.35
N GLY A 190 -10.93 15.38 -5.02
CA GLY A 190 -12.22 15.98 -5.34
C GLY A 190 -13.05 16.26 -4.09
N ASP A 191 -13.09 15.32 -3.15
CA ASP A 191 -13.72 15.48 -1.84
C ASP A 191 -12.93 16.47 -0.96
N MET A 192 -11.59 16.54 -1.10
CA MET A 192 -10.78 17.64 -0.52
C MET A 192 -11.15 19.03 -1.06
N THR A 193 -11.85 19.14 -2.20
CA THR A 193 -12.31 20.43 -2.76
C THR A 193 -13.79 20.73 -2.55
N ILE A 194 -14.58 19.76 -2.07
CA ILE A 194 -16.05 19.90 -1.96
C ILE A 194 -16.55 19.90 -0.50
N ASP A 195 -15.78 19.38 0.46
CA ASP A 195 -16.03 19.62 1.88
C ASP A 195 -14.84 20.35 2.52
N ASP A 196 -15.11 21.55 3.04
CA ASP A 196 -14.24 22.32 3.95
C ASP A 196 -14.06 21.60 5.31
N GLU A 197 -13.90 20.27 5.33
CA GLU A 197 -13.39 19.55 6.50
C GLU A 197 -11.88 19.50 6.40
N ILE A 198 -11.27 20.55 6.93
CA ILE A 198 -9.86 20.66 7.29
C ILE A 198 -9.38 19.30 7.85
N TYR A 199 -8.57 18.57 7.08
CA TYR A 199 -7.97 17.31 7.53
C TYR A 199 -7.00 17.61 8.66
N ASN A 200 -7.43 17.25 9.87
CA ASN A 200 -6.82 17.62 11.15
C ASN A 200 -6.12 16.41 11.77
N VAL A 201 -4.79 16.47 11.92
CA VAL A 201 -4.02 15.55 12.78
C VAL A 201 -4.14 16.07 14.20
N PHE A 202 -4.69 15.24 15.09
CA PHE A 202 -4.79 15.56 16.51
C PHE A 202 -3.53 15.08 17.19
N GLN A 203 -2.75 15.99 17.77
CA GLN A 203 -1.51 15.63 18.43
C GLN A 203 -1.36 16.26 19.82
N SER A 204 -0.64 15.54 20.67
CA SER A 204 -0.23 16.01 21.98
C SER A 204 1.29 16.03 22.07
N ILE A 205 1.83 17.14 22.54
CA ILE A 205 3.26 17.34 22.65
C ILE A 205 3.69 17.20 24.09
N TYR A 206 4.73 16.39 24.28
CA TYR A 206 5.40 16.17 25.54
C TYR A 206 6.87 16.54 25.43
N THR A 207 7.46 16.87 26.56
CA THR A 207 8.92 16.97 26.70
C THR A 207 9.42 16.00 27.76
N PHE A 208 10.69 15.62 27.65
CA PHE A 208 11.37 14.76 28.59
C PHE A 208 12.83 15.18 28.72
N LYS A 209 13.47 14.75 29.82
CA LYS A 209 14.88 15.07 30.09
C LYS A 209 15.85 14.04 29.55
N ASN A 210 15.43 12.78 29.45
CA ASN A 210 16.30 11.66 29.16
C ASN A 210 15.73 10.79 28.03
N LEU A 211 16.28 10.98 26.83
CA LEU A 211 15.86 10.24 25.64
C LEU A 211 16.00 8.73 25.82
N LYS A 212 17.07 8.27 26.48
CA LYS A 212 17.32 6.84 26.67
C LYS A 212 16.25 6.18 27.53
N GLU A 213 15.75 6.91 28.52
CA GLU A 213 14.71 6.44 29.44
C GLU A 213 13.37 6.33 28.73
N ILE A 214 13.02 7.29 27.88
CA ILE A 214 11.83 7.22 27.01
C ILE A 214 11.92 6.08 26.01
N LYS A 215 13.07 5.88 25.35
CA LYS A 215 13.23 4.75 24.42
C LYS A 215 13.02 3.42 25.11
N ILE A 216 13.64 3.22 26.28
CA ILE A 216 13.45 2.00 27.07
C ILE A 216 11.98 1.83 27.45
N LEU A 217 11.32 2.89 27.92
CA LEU A 217 9.90 2.88 28.28
C LEU A 217 9.02 2.38 27.11
N LEU A 218 9.25 2.93 25.92
CA LEU A 218 8.45 2.61 24.73
C LEU A 218 8.79 1.21 24.19
N GLU A 219 10.04 0.74 24.31
CA GLU A 219 10.49 -0.56 23.80
C GLU A 219 10.08 -1.74 24.69
N VAL A 220 9.82 -1.52 25.99
CA VAL A 220 9.41 -2.59 26.92
C VAL A 220 7.90 -2.79 26.99
N ASP A 221 7.12 -1.87 26.42
CA ASP A 221 5.67 -1.92 26.45
C ASP A 221 5.12 -2.85 25.36
N GLU A 222 4.25 -3.80 25.74
CA GLU A 222 3.75 -4.83 24.83
C GLU A 222 2.77 -4.30 23.76
N ASN A 223 2.26 -3.08 23.91
CA ASN A 223 1.37 -2.45 22.94
C ASN A 223 2.09 -1.40 22.08
N ILE A 224 3.41 -1.24 22.24
CA ILE A 224 4.20 -0.26 21.49
C ILE A 224 5.23 -1.00 20.64
N VAL A 225 5.20 -0.75 19.34
CA VAL A 225 6.09 -1.36 18.37
C VAL A 225 7.00 -0.29 17.77
N PHE A 226 8.31 -0.50 17.87
CA PHE A 226 9.29 0.36 17.21
C PHE A 226 9.24 0.19 15.69
N VAL A 227 9.22 1.30 14.96
CA VAL A 227 9.29 1.33 13.50
C VAL A 227 10.50 2.19 13.13
N GLU A 228 11.50 1.56 12.51
CA GLU A 228 12.72 2.26 12.10
C GLU A 228 12.42 3.16 10.88
N ASP A 229 12.60 4.47 11.07
CA ASP A 229 12.61 5.50 10.02
C ASP A 229 14.01 6.14 9.99
N GLU A 230 14.53 6.43 8.79
CA GLU A 230 15.90 6.92 8.59
C GLU A 230 16.14 8.35 9.11
N LYS A 231 15.07 9.11 9.39
CA LYS A 231 15.17 10.51 9.85
C LYS A 231 14.66 10.73 11.28
N GLU A 232 13.71 9.94 11.73
CA GLU A 232 12.99 10.11 13.00
C GLU A 232 12.87 8.78 13.74
N VAL A 233 12.73 8.83 15.07
CA VAL A 233 12.50 7.62 15.86
C VAL A 233 10.98 7.49 16.07
N ILE A 234 10.34 6.62 15.31
CA ILE A 234 8.88 6.45 15.34
C ILE A 234 8.51 5.17 16.09
N TYR A 235 7.55 5.27 16.99
CA TYR A 235 6.91 4.14 17.65
C TYR A 235 5.42 4.13 17.30
N ARG A 236 4.81 2.96 17.14
CA ARG A 236 3.38 2.80 16.89
C ARG A 236 2.72 2.16 18.09
N ILE A 237 1.54 2.64 18.46
CA ILE A 237 0.74 2.05 19.56
C ILE A 237 -0.40 1.24 18.95
N SER A 238 -0.63 0.01 19.44
CA SER A 238 -1.77 -0.82 19.08
C SER A 238 -2.77 -0.97 20.22
N LEU A 239 -4.08 -0.93 19.92
CA LEU A 239 -5.11 -1.31 20.89
C LEU A 239 -5.19 -2.84 20.86
N LYS A 240 -4.53 -3.48 21.84
CA LYS A 240 -4.44 -4.93 22.10
C LYS A 240 -3.18 -5.57 21.50
N LYS A 241 -2.87 -6.76 22.03
CA LYS A 241 -1.89 -7.76 21.53
C LYS A 241 -2.06 -8.20 20.08
N ASP A 242 -3.03 -7.61 19.37
CA ASP A 242 -3.24 -7.80 17.96
C ASP A 242 -2.59 -6.60 17.26
N GLU A 243 -1.39 -6.81 16.72
CA GLU A 243 -0.56 -5.80 16.03
C GLU A 243 -1.27 -5.17 14.81
N SER A 244 -2.49 -5.62 14.47
CA SER A 244 -3.27 -5.20 13.32
C SER A 244 -4.07 -3.90 13.53
N ILE A 245 -4.28 -3.44 14.77
CA ILE A 245 -5.05 -2.20 15.06
C ILE A 245 -4.12 -1.13 15.63
N ILE A 246 -3.50 -0.36 14.74
CA ILE A 246 -2.72 0.84 15.10
C ILE A 246 -3.70 1.97 15.35
N ILE A 247 -3.58 2.58 16.52
CA ILE A 247 -4.50 3.62 17.01
C ILE A 247 -3.86 5.02 16.96
N GLY A 248 -2.57 5.09 16.61
CA GLY A 248 -1.79 6.31 16.49
C GLY A 248 -0.29 6.06 16.63
N GLU A 249 0.48 7.15 16.56
CA GLU A 249 1.94 7.13 16.44
C GLU A 249 2.59 8.01 17.51
N ILE A 250 3.80 7.63 17.91
CA ILE A 250 4.67 8.39 18.79
C ILE A 250 5.91 8.75 17.97
N VAL A 251 6.09 10.03 17.69
CA VAL A 251 7.29 10.55 17.03
C VAL A 251 8.22 11.10 18.10
N LEU A 252 9.45 10.59 18.13
CA LEU A 252 10.43 10.93 19.15
C LEU A 252 11.58 11.74 18.54
N GLU A 253 11.64 13.02 18.90
CA GLU A 253 12.67 13.94 18.43
C GLU A 253 13.46 14.56 19.59
N LYS A 254 14.73 14.18 19.76
CA LYS A 254 15.69 14.75 20.74
C LYS A 254 15.17 14.87 22.19
N SER A 255 14.36 15.89 22.49
CA SER A 255 13.76 16.22 23.79
C SER A 255 12.24 16.42 23.74
N ARG A 256 11.61 16.10 22.62
CA ARG A 256 10.17 16.22 22.34
C ARG A 256 9.64 14.85 21.95
N LEU A 257 8.43 14.56 22.45
CA LEU A 257 7.63 13.42 22.04
C LEU A 257 6.32 13.98 21.50
N GLU A 258 5.96 13.57 20.30
CA GLU A 258 4.70 13.93 19.64
C GLU A 258 3.84 12.68 19.59
N LEU A 259 2.64 12.80 20.12
CA LEU A 259 1.66 11.74 20.17
C LEU A 259 0.57 12.08 19.18
N GLU A 260 0.48 11.34 18.08
CA GLU A 260 -0.41 11.63 16.97
C GLU A 260 -1.55 10.62 16.90
N ALA A 261 -2.77 11.12 16.75
CA ALA A 261 -3.97 10.30 16.62
C ALA A 261 -4.90 10.82 15.52
N ARG A 262 -5.70 9.90 14.98
CA ARG A 262 -6.62 10.16 13.88
C ARG A 262 -7.87 10.96 14.29
N ASN A 263 -8.17 11.04 15.58
CA ASN A 263 -9.28 11.82 16.14
C ASN A 263 -9.02 12.13 17.62
N GLN A 264 -9.77 13.07 18.18
CA GLN A 264 -9.65 13.48 19.59
C GLN A 264 -9.91 12.35 20.59
N ILE A 265 -10.81 11.41 20.28
CA ILE A 265 -11.16 10.31 21.21
C ILE A 265 -9.97 9.37 21.38
N ASP A 266 -9.33 9.01 20.27
CA ASP A 266 -8.12 8.20 20.25
C ASP A 266 -6.95 8.96 20.88
N LEU A 267 -6.83 10.29 20.65
CA LEU A 267 -5.82 11.12 21.32
C LEU A 267 -5.99 11.11 22.84
N GLU A 268 -7.20 11.30 23.36
CA GLU A 268 -7.45 11.27 24.81
C GLU A 268 -7.19 9.88 25.41
N TYR A 269 -7.55 8.81 24.69
CA TYR A 269 -7.18 7.45 25.10
C TYR A 269 -5.66 7.30 25.17
N PHE A 270 -4.94 7.84 24.19
CA PHE A 270 -3.48 7.77 24.09
C PHE A 270 -2.79 8.53 25.20
N LYS A 271 -3.26 9.73 25.52
CA LYS A 271 -2.71 10.55 26.59
C LYS A 271 -2.82 9.80 27.93
N VAL A 272 -3.99 9.24 28.22
CA VAL A 272 -4.20 8.43 29.43
C VAL A 272 -3.28 7.20 29.43
N TYR A 273 -3.16 6.51 28.30
CA TYR A 273 -2.27 5.36 28.17
C TYR A 273 -0.81 5.74 28.43
N LEU A 274 -0.34 6.77 27.75
CA LEU A 274 1.05 7.26 27.80
C LEU A 274 1.40 7.82 29.18
N ASP A 275 0.49 8.54 29.83
CA ASP A 275 0.65 9.02 31.20
C ASP A 275 0.76 7.86 32.21
N ASN A 276 0.01 6.78 32.00
CA ASN A 276 0.07 5.60 32.86
C ASN A 276 1.41 4.86 32.73
N ILE A 277 1.91 4.67 31.51
CA ILE A 277 3.17 3.95 31.30
C ILE A 277 4.38 4.83 31.65
N SER A 278 4.31 6.14 31.42
CA SER A 278 5.45 7.03 31.61
C SER A 278 5.71 7.44 33.05
N GLU A 279 4.81 7.16 33.99
CA GLU A 279 4.96 7.42 35.43
C GLU A 279 5.51 8.83 35.77
N GLY A 280 5.14 9.85 34.95
CA GLY A 280 5.56 11.25 35.14
C GLY A 280 6.94 11.61 34.56
N ILE A 281 7.55 10.73 33.75
CA ILE A 281 8.78 11.04 32.99
C ILE A 281 8.48 12.02 31.85
N LEU A 282 7.29 11.92 31.26
CA LEU A 282 6.80 12.85 30.24
C LEU A 282 6.09 14.04 30.88
N ILE A 283 6.40 15.23 30.36
CA ILE A 283 5.75 16.48 30.78
C ILE A 283 4.92 16.97 29.60
N PHE A 284 3.60 16.97 29.77
CA PHE A 284 2.67 17.52 28.79
C PHE A 284 2.91 19.02 28.57
N ILE A 285 2.95 19.43 27.31
CA ILE A 285 3.15 20.82 26.90
C ILE A 285 1.86 21.42 26.36
N LYS A 286 1.30 20.83 25.30
CA LYS A 286 0.09 21.31 24.63
C LYS A 286 -0.52 20.22 23.76
N ASP A 287 -1.81 20.38 23.49
CA ASP A 287 -2.48 19.73 22.36
C ASP A 287 -2.44 20.69 21.16
N GLU A 288 -2.25 20.15 19.97
CA GLU A 288 -2.43 20.91 18.74
C GLU A 288 -3.17 20.07 17.70
N VAL A 289 -3.87 20.79 16.82
CA VAL A 289 -4.54 20.21 15.67
C VAL A 289 -3.82 20.76 14.46
N VAL A 290 -3.14 19.89 13.73
CA VAL A 290 -2.33 20.27 12.57
C VAL A 290 -3.08 19.90 11.32
N SER A 291 -3.43 20.92 10.53
CA SER A 291 -3.93 20.71 9.18
C SER A 291 -2.79 20.31 8.25
N ILE A 292 -3.10 19.49 7.25
CA ILE A 292 -2.14 19.11 6.18
C ILE A 292 -1.48 20.35 5.54
N ASP A 293 -2.22 21.47 5.43
CA ASP A 293 -1.69 22.74 4.89
C ASP A 293 -0.56 23.36 5.73
N ASN A 294 -0.40 22.97 7.00
CA ASN A 294 0.69 23.42 7.87
C ASN A 294 1.91 22.48 7.85
N LEU A 295 1.81 21.32 7.18
CA LEU A 295 2.88 20.32 7.04
C LEU A 295 3.63 20.43 5.69
N LEU A 296 3.10 21.21 4.75
CA LEU A 296 3.73 21.60 3.47
C LEU A 296 4.66 22.82 3.63
#